data_AF-A0A535Z9D4-F1
#
_entry.id   AF-A0A535Z9D4-F1
#
_cell.length_a   1.000
_cell.length_b   1.000
_cell.length_c   1.000
_cell.angle_alpha   90.00
_cell.angle_beta   90.00
_cell.angle_gamma   90.00
#
_symmetry.space_group_name_H-M   'P 1'
#
loop_
_entity.id
_entity.type
_entity.pdbx_description
1 polymer ?
#
loop_
_entity_poly.entity_id
_entity_poly.type
_entity_poly.pdbx_seq_one_letter_code
_entity_poly.pdbx_strand_id
1 'polypeptide(L)'
;MAERRHKSQSGQAVVIVVAIIVALTVLGTMVFDAGLAMSDRRNLQAYADASALAGARSYGPGGSKAHWVAMQYLGTALGFGTPVGPCSSASSCPAGAYTVANYNITLSDSWRVNGILNYPSVLDVVISHRLPSIFARMLGYSTVTAAASARATVPGPQFNGANYAVAAVNGDALINGGGAAYQTVTGPVYAYGSFGANNSPHSTGVPSVQTNFDGTTCPGNPANHLDNGGINNSLDYHTTDSNPMPQNPNIAPPTVYENAAPVPPSVVYTSAAAAKDASGHWNPGIYNGFAPSGGTMNGGVYKIINASSVSLGSITNTTHTPSGISDPTGAVAIVMDGSDGGLDISQAVLNGLDDLNPPTTTGQRDPMGTHNFVIWGGGANPYTAGVTIGPHAGTDMSGIIYLPKSPYVSDGNSSPSFTGSVIVDSMTVHGGGNGQQVFKWVCGLNAVAGQPYDGGLVR
;
A
#
# COMPACT_ATOMS: atom_id res chain seq x y z
N MET A 1 12.03 -94.00 -23.44
CA MET A 1 11.34 -92.81 -22.89
C MET A 1 12.18 -91.59 -23.25
N ALA A 2 11.67 -90.76 -24.15
CA ALA A 2 12.40 -89.66 -24.75
C ALA A 2 12.38 -88.43 -23.84
N GLU A 3 13.51 -88.16 -23.21
CA GLU A 3 13.79 -86.91 -22.52
C GLU A 3 14.49 -85.97 -23.51
N ARG A 4 13.73 -85.08 -24.16
CA ARG A 4 14.26 -83.95 -24.95
C ARG A 4 13.16 -82.92 -25.20
N ARG A 5 12.88 -82.10 -24.19
CA ARG A 5 11.93 -80.98 -24.29
C ARG A 5 12.45 -79.65 -23.72
N HIS A 6 13.75 -79.40 -23.81
CA HIS A 6 14.38 -78.16 -23.30
C HIS A 6 14.87 -77.16 -24.38
N LYS A 7 14.70 -77.43 -25.67
CA LYS A 7 15.25 -76.55 -26.74
C LYS A 7 14.33 -75.46 -27.27
N SER A 8 13.06 -75.36 -26.84
CA SER A 8 12.13 -74.33 -27.33
C SER A 8 11.89 -73.15 -26.37
N GLN A 9 12.48 -73.16 -25.17
CA GLN A 9 12.30 -72.08 -24.18
C GLN A 9 13.40 -71.02 -24.19
N SER A 10 14.54 -71.25 -24.86
CA SER A 10 15.67 -70.30 -24.85
C SER A 10 15.34 -68.98 -25.56
N GLY A 11 14.55 -69.00 -26.63
CA GLY A 11 14.11 -67.78 -27.33
C GLY A 11 13.09 -66.98 -26.52
N GLN A 12 12.16 -67.66 -25.85
CA GLN A 12 11.13 -67.00 -25.03
C GLN A 12 11.74 -66.37 -23.77
N ALA A 13 12.75 -67.01 -23.16
CA ALA A 13 13.51 -66.45 -22.05
C ALA A 13 14.23 -65.15 -22.43
N VAL A 14 14.83 -65.07 -23.62
CA VAL A 14 15.50 -63.85 -24.11
C VAL A 14 14.50 -62.70 -24.27
N VAL A 15 13.32 -62.95 -24.83
CA VAL A 15 12.28 -61.91 -24.98
C VAL A 15 11.79 -61.41 -23.62
N ILE A 16 11.59 -62.32 -22.65
CA ILE A 16 11.16 -61.94 -21.29
C ILE A 16 12.24 -61.10 -20.60
N VAL A 17 13.52 -61.47 -20.72
CA VAL A 17 14.63 -60.69 -20.13
C VAL A 17 14.72 -59.30 -20.75
N VAL A 18 14.61 -59.18 -22.08
CA VAL A 18 14.59 -57.88 -22.75
C VAL A 18 13.39 -57.04 -22.31
N ALA A 19 12.20 -57.64 -22.21
CA ALA A 19 10.99 -56.94 -21.74
C ALA A 19 11.13 -56.46 -20.29
N ILE A 20 11.75 -57.27 -19.41
CA ILE A 20 12.01 -56.89 -18.02
C ILE A 20 13.04 -55.76 -17.95
N ILE A 21 14.12 -55.80 -18.74
CA ILE A 21 15.11 -54.73 -18.78
C ILE A 21 14.46 -53.42 -19.23
N VAL A 22 13.67 -53.45 -20.31
CA VAL A 22 12.93 -52.28 -20.78
C VAL A 22 11.97 -51.76 -19.71
N ALA A 23 11.21 -52.65 -19.05
CA ALA A 23 10.30 -52.27 -17.97
C ALA A 23 11.05 -51.64 -16.78
N LEU A 24 12.19 -52.20 -16.37
CA LEU A 24 13.02 -51.66 -15.30
C LEU A 24 13.66 -50.33 -15.68
N THR A 25 14.08 -50.14 -16.94
CA THR A 25 14.58 -48.85 -17.42
C THR A 25 13.47 -47.79 -17.39
N VAL A 26 12.26 -48.12 -17.83
CA VAL A 26 11.10 -47.21 -17.80
C VAL A 26 10.69 -46.86 -16.36
N LEU A 27 10.69 -47.82 -15.45
CA LEU A 27 10.45 -47.55 -14.02
C LEU A 27 11.58 -46.72 -13.41
N GLY A 28 12.83 -46.99 -13.79
CA GLY A 28 14.01 -46.25 -13.37
C GLY A 28 13.99 -44.79 -13.84
N THR A 29 13.56 -44.50 -15.07
CA THR A 29 13.39 -43.12 -15.55
C THR A 29 12.30 -42.40 -14.78
N MET A 30 11.16 -43.05 -14.50
CA MET A 30 10.10 -42.44 -13.71
C MET A 30 10.55 -42.11 -12.28
N VAL A 31 11.23 -43.03 -11.59
CA VAL A 31 11.56 -42.84 -10.17
C VAL A 31 12.71 -41.85 -10.00
N PHE A 32 13.79 -42.00 -10.76
CA PHE A 32 15.00 -41.20 -10.55
C PHE A 32 14.96 -39.88 -11.32
N ASP A 33 14.72 -39.92 -12.64
CA ASP A 33 14.76 -38.70 -13.46
C ASP A 33 13.59 -37.78 -13.16
N ALA A 34 12.36 -38.31 -13.07
CA ALA A 34 11.20 -37.48 -12.71
C ALA A 34 11.21 -37.11 -11.22
N GLY A 35 11.69 -37.99 -10.32
CA GLY A 35 11.83 -37.69 -8.90
C GLY A 35 12.81 -36.53 -8.64
N LEU A 36 13.97 -36.53 -9.29
CA LEU A 36 14.95 -35.45 -9.21
C LEU A 36 14.39 -34.14 -9.78
N ALA A 37 13.73 -34.18 -10.94
CA ALA A 37 13.12 -33.00 -11.55
C ALA A 37 12.00 -32.41 -10.68
N MET A 38 11.20 -33.24 -10.01
CA MET A 38 10.15 -32.78 -9.10
C MET A 38 10.70 -32.20 -7.80
N SER A 39 11.79 -32.74 -7.28
CA SER A 39 12.50 -32.18 -6.13
C SER A 39 13.08 -30.81 -6.46
N ASP A 40 13.77 -30.68 -7.60
CA ASP A 40 14.34 -29.43 -8.07
C ASP A 40 13.26 -28.37 -8.30
N ARG A 41 12.14 -28.76 -8.91
CA ARG A 41 10.99 -27.86 -9.14
C ARG A 41 10.44 -27.24 -7.85
N ARG A 42 10.44 -27.93 -6.71
CA ARG A 42 9.99 -27.35 -5.43
C ARG A 42 10.91 -26.23 -4.96
N ASN A 43 12.22 -26.42 -5.09
CA ASN A 43 13.21 -25.39 -4.75
C ASN A 43 13.10 -24.21 -5.72
N LEU A 44 13.01 -24.48 -7.02
CA LEU A 44 12.81 -23.46 -8.05
C LEU A 44 11.55 -22.62 -7.79
N GLN A 45 10.46 -23.24 -7.33
CA GLN A 45 9.25 -22.50 -6.97
C GLN A 45 9.49 -21.55 -5.81
N ALA A 46 10.13 -22.00 -4.72
CA ALA A 46 10.46 -21.13 -3.59
C ALA A 46 11.37 -19.95 -3.99
N TYR A 47 12.31 -20.17 -4.92
CA TYR A 47 13.21 -19.13 -5.42
C TYR A 47 12.49 -18.13 -6.35
N ALA A 48 11.63 -18.63 -7.25
CA ALA A 48 10.79 -17.79 -8.10
C ALA A 48 9.86 -16.94 -7.22
N ASP A 49 9.27 -17.54 -6.19
CA ASP A 49 8.36 -16.86 -5.28
C ASP A 49 9.05 -15.72 -4.51
N ALA A 50 10.21 -16.01 -3.90
CA ALA A 50 10.97 -15.01 -3.16
C ALA A 50 11.47 -13.86 -4.04
N SER A 51 11.95 -14.18 -5.25
CA SER A 51 12.48 -13.19 -6.19
C SER A 51 11.38 -12.33 -6.82
N ALA A 52 10.25 -12.92 -7.20
CA ALA A 52 9.10 -12.18 -7.69
C ALA A 52 8.59 -11.22 -6.62
N LEU A 53 8.44 -11.69 -5.37
CA LEU A 53 7.98 -10.85 -4.26
C LEU A 53 8.94 -9.69 -3.97
N ALA A 54 10.25 -9.96 -3.91
CA ALA A 54 11.26 -8.93 -3.64
C ALA A 54 11.37 -7.92 -4.80
N GLY A 55 11.30 -8.38 -6.04
CA GLY A 55 11.31 -7.54 -7.23
C GLY A 55 10.07 -6.67 -7.34
N ALA A 56 8.88 -7.25 -7.15
CA ALA A 56 7.61 -6.52 -7.19
C ALA A 56 7.54 -5.42 -6.11
N ARG A 57 8.14 -5.63 -4.94
CA ARG A 57 8.26 -4.58 -3.91
C ARG A 57 9.14 -3.40 -4.34
N SER A 58 10.01 -3.59 -5.32
CA SER A 58 11.02 -2.62 -5.75
C SER A 58 10.62 -1.84 -7.00
N TYR A 59 9.37 -1.95 -7.45
CA TYR A 59 8.86 -1.14 -8.56
C TYR A 59 8.91 0.35 -8.23
N GLY A 60 9.36 1.13 -9.21
CA GLY A 60 9.32 2.58 -9.24
C GLY A 60 9.17 3.04 -10.69
N PRO A 61 9.29 4.35 -10.99
CA PRO A 61 9.25 4.83 -12.37
C PRO A 61 10.40 4.19 -13.18
N GLY A 62 10.06 3.26 -14.08
CA GLY A 62 11.00 2.69 -15.07
C GLY A 62 11.38 1.20 -14.96
N GLY A 63 10.75 0.39 -14.10
CA GLY A 63 10.81 -1.10 -14.09
C GLY A 63 12.17 -1.78 -13.78
N SER A 64 13.30 -1.17 -14.19
CA SER A 64 14.63 -1.76 -14.12
C SER A 64 15.10 -2.09 -12.70
N LYS A 65 14.69 -1.30 -11.71
CA LYS A 65 15.01 -1.53 -10.31
C LYS A 65 14.37 -2.82 -9.78
N ALA A 66 13.13 -3.12 -10.21
CA ALA A 66 12.42 -4.33 -9.82
C ALA A 66 13.14 -5.59 -10.34
N HIS A 67 13.55 -5.56 -11.61
CA HIS A 67 14.31 -6.66 -12.21
C HIS A 67 15.68 -6.86 -11.54
N TRP A 68 16.39 -5.78 -11.24
CA TRP A 68 17.69 -5.84 -10.56
C TRP A 68 17.59 -6.49 -9.17
N VAL A 69 16.56 -6.14 -8.40
CA VAL A 69 16.33 -6.76 -7.08
C VAL A 69 15.91 -8.22 -7.22
N ALA A 70 15.02 -8.54 -8.16
CA ALA A 70 14.65 -9.94 -8.45
C ALA A 70 15.88 -10.79 -8.78
N MET A 71 16.78 -10.27 -9.62
CA MET A 71 18.03 -10.94 -10.00
C MET A 71 19.00 -11.13 -8.83
N GLN A 72 19.09 -10.18 -7.88
CA GLN A 72 19.92 -10.35 -6.68
C GLN A 72 19.42 -11.47 -5.75
N TYR A 73 18.09 -11.56 -5.58
CA TYR A 73 17.47 -12.63 -4.79
C TYR A 73 17.66 -13.99 -5.46
N LEU A 74 17.48 -14.07 -6.78
CA LEU A 74 17.82 -15.27 -7.55
C LEU A 74 19.31 -15.60 -7.45
N GLY A 75 20.18 -14.60 -7.50
CA GLY A 75 21.63 -14.77 -7.38
C GLY A 75 22.04 -15.42 -6.06
N THR A 76 21.43 -14.98 -4.97
CA THR A 76 21.68 -15.55 -3.64
C THR A 76 21.17 -17.00 -3.55
N ALA A 77 20.02 -17.30 -4.16
CA ALA A 77 19.43 -18.64 -4.15
C ALA A 77 20.15 -19.63 -5.09
N LEU A 78 20.59 -19.18 -6.26
CA LEU A 78 21.16 -20.00 -7.33
C LEU A 78 22.69 -19.94 -7.40
N GLY A 79 23.34 -19.12 -6.55
CA GLY A 79 24.79 -19.03 -6.44
C GLY A 79 25.47 -18.19 -7.52
N PHE A 80 24.85 -17.10 -7.97
CA PHE A 80 25.45 -16.16 -8.92
C PHE A 80 25.38 -14.70 -8.42
N GLY A 81 26.23 -13.84 -8.95
CA GLY A 81 26.20 -12.40 -8.69
C GLY A 81 25.60 -11.63 -9.86
N THR A 82 24.96 -10.49 -9.59
CA THR A 82 24.71 -9.45 -10.58
C THR A 82 26.00 -8.62 -10.77
N PRO A 83 26.36 -8.19 -11.99
CA PRO A 83 25.53 -8.09 -13.19
C PRO A 83 25.43 -9.38 -14.02
N VAL A 84 24.32 -9.53 -14.75
CA VAL A 84 24.05 -10.65 -15.66
C VAL A 84 23.56 -10.11 -17.01
N GLY A 85 24.38 -10.25 -18.05
CA GLY A 85 24.04 -9.78 -19.40
C GLY A 85 23.64 -8.29 -19.41
N PRO A 86 22.47 -7.91 -19.95
CA PRO A 86 22.01 -6.52 -19.97
C PRO A 86 21.53 -5.99 -18.60
N CYS A 87 21.44 -6.85 -17.58
CA CYS A 87 21.16 -6.46 -16.20
C CYS A 87 22.46 -6.04 -15.51
N SER A 88 22.86 -4.78 -15.71
CA SER A 88 24.16 -4.24 -15.30
C SER A 88 24.10 -3.38 -14.05
N SER A 89 22.95 -2.78 -13.72
CA SER A 89 22.74 -1.98 -12.52
C SER A 89 21.25 -1.88 -12.14
N ALA A 90 20.96 -1.28 -10.98
CA ALA A 90 19.59 -0.97 -10.55
C ALA A 90 18.82 -0.05 -11.52
N SER A 91 19.53 0.74 -12.34
CA SER A 91 18.95 1.62 -13.37
C SER A 91 18.98 1.03 -14.77
N SER A 92 19.65 -0.11 -14.97
CA SER A 92 19.84 -0.76 -16.27
C SER A 92 19.70 -2.27 -16.11
N CYS A 93 18.45 -2.73 -16.01
CA CYS A 93 18.09 -4.14 -15.98
C CYS A 93 16.73 -4.32 -16.67
N PRO A 94 16.70 -4.47 -18.00
CA PRO A 94 15.44 -4.53 -18.75
C PRO A 94 14.68 -5.84 -18.50
N ALA A 95 13.38 -5.87 -18.79
CA ALA A 95 12.66 -7.13 -18.90
C ALA A 95 13.28 -7.98 -20.02
N GLY A 96 13.31 -9.30 -19.85
CA GLY A 96 13.92 -10.19 -20.82
C GLY A 96 14.32 -11.55 -20.25
N ALA A 97 14.92 -12.37 -21.12
CA ALA A 97 15.48 -13.66 -20.77
C ALA A 97 16.98 -13.55 -20.49
N TYR A 98 17.42 -14.22 -19.44
CA TYR A 98 18.78 -14.23 -18.90
C TYR A 98 19.24 -15.66 -18.72
N THR A 99 20.42 -15.98 -19.22
CA THR A 99 21.02 -17.32 -19.06
C THR A 99 22.17 -17.23 -18.07
N VAL A 100 22.09 -18.01 -16.99
CA VAL A 100 23.15 -18.12 -15.99
C VAL A 100 23.43 -19.58 -15.72
N ALA A 101 24.64 -20.04 -16.05
CA ALA A 101 25.01 -21.45 -15.99
C ALA A 101 23.97 -22.33 -16.74
N ASN A 102 23.28 -23.24 -16.02
CA ASN A 102 22.24 -24.12 -16.57
C ASN A 102 20.81 -23.61 -16.34
N TYR A 103 20.67 -22.39 -15.83
CA TYR A 103 19.39 -21.73 -15.60
C TYR A 103 19.07 -20.75 -16.73
N ASN A 104 17.80 -20.73 -17.13
CA ASN A 104 17.23 -19.66 -17.94
C ASN A 104 16.13 -18.98 -17.12
N ILE A 105 16.34 -17.69 -16.86
CA ILE A 105 15.51 -16.81 -16.03
C ILE A 105 14.83 -15.82 -16.97
N THR A 106 13.50 -15.74 -16.93
CA THR A 106 12.73 -14.73 -17.67
C THR A 106 12.07 -13.79 -16.68
N LEU A 107 12.27 -12.50 -16.88
CA LEU A 107 11.61 -11.42 -16.16
C LEU A 107 10.70 -10.69 -17.14
N SER A 108 9.42 -10.58 -16.81
CA SER A 108 8.48 -9.80 -17.62
C SER A 108 7.61 -8.91 -16.75
N ASP A 109 7.44 -7.68 -17.22
CA ASP A 109 6.53 -6.71 -16.67
C ASP A 109 5.11 -6.92 -17.22
N SER A 110 4.11 -6.81 -16.36
CA SER A 110 2.71 -6.68 -16.78
C SER A 110 1.95 -5.62 -15.98
N TRP A 111 0.81 -5.22 -16.51
CA TRP A 111 -0.06 -4.19 -15.94
C TRP A 111 -1.17 -4.85 -15.13
N ARG A 112 -1.45 -4.30 -13.95
CA ARG A 112 -2.61 -4.72 -13.17
C ARG A 112 -3.89 -4.32 -13.90
N VAL A 113 -4.85 -5.23 -13.99
CA VAL A 113 -6.20 -4.92 -14.47
C VAL A 113 -6.80 -3.86 -13.54
N ASN A 114 -7.23 -2.72 -14.08
CA ASN A 114 -7.67 -1.52 -13.33
C ASN A 114 -6.59 -0.81 -12.48
N GLY A 115 -5.29 -1.00 -12.77
CA GLY A 115 -4.20 -0.24 -12.14
C GLY A 115 -4.01 1.17 -12.72
N ILE A 116 -3.33 2.07 -11.99
CA ILE A 116 -2.97 3.40 -12.50
C ILE A 116 -2.10 3.25 -13.75
N LEU A 117 -2.53 3.88 -14.85
CA LEU A 117 -2.13 3.62 -16.23
C LEU A 117 -0.68 3.97 -16.62
N ASN A 118 0.25 4.24 -15.70
CA ASN A 118 1.57 4.78 -16.06
C ASN A 118 2.77 3.91 -15.64
N TYR A 119 2.61 2.82 -14.87
CA TYR A 119 3.75 2.00 -14.44
C TYR A 119 3.41 0.49 -14.39
N PRO A 120 4.33 -0.41 -14.80
CA PRO A 120 4.16 -1.84 -14.56
C PRO A 120 4.12 -2.11 -13.05
N SER A 121 3.16 -2.92 -12.62
CA SER A 121 2.87 -3.19 -11.20
C SER A 121 2.81 -4.68 -10.89
N VAL A 122 3.20 -5.51 -11.85
CA VAL A 122 3.17 -6.97 -11.79
C VAL A 122 4.46 -7.50 -12.39
N LEU A 123 5.23 -8.25 -11.59
CA LEU A 123 6.46 -8.91 -12.00
C LEU A 123 6.21 -10.41 -12.16
N ASP A 124 6.47 -10.91 -13.36
CA ASP A 124 6.52 -12.33 -13.66
C ASP A 124 7.98 -12.80 -13.67
N VAL A 125 8.29 -13.81 -12.86
CA VAL A 125 9.58 -14.48 -12.82
C VAL A 125 9.40 -15.94 -13.21
N VAL A 126 10.07 -16.36 -14.27
CA VAL A 126 10.13 -17.76 -14.70
C VAL A 126 11.56 -18.25 -14.60
N ILE A 127 11.78 -19.37 -13.91
CA ILE A 127 13.08 -20.02 -13.81
C ILE A 127 12.95 -21.40 -14.42
N SER A 128 13.88 -21.74 -15.31
CA SER A 128 14.02 -23.08 -15.85
C SER A 128 15.44 -23.59 -15.64
N HIS A 129 15.58 -24.87 -15.32
CA HIS A 129 16.85 -25.53 -15.03
C HIS A 129 16.98 -26.80 -15.87
N ARG A 130 18.11 -26.97 -16.56
CA ARG A 130 18.43 -28.21 -17.29
C ARG A 130 19.35 -29.11 -16.48
N LEU A 131 18.83 -30.26 -16.09
CA LEU A 131 19.55 -31.29 -15.33
C LEU A 131 19.98 -32.43 -16.25
N PRO A 132 21.16 -33.05 -16.02
CA PRO A 132 21.54 -34.27 -16.70
C PRO A 132 20.64 -35.43 -16.27
N SER A 133 20.23 -36.26 -17.23
CA SER A 133 19.45 -37.46 -16.93
C SER A 133 20.34 -38.66 -16.56
N ILE A 134 19.81 -39.55 -15.72
CA ILE A 134 20.49 -40.73 -15.21
C ILE A 134 20.06 -41.99 -15.98
N PHE A 135 18.76 -42.26 -16.11
CA PHE A 135 18.25 -43.42 -16.85
C PHE A 135 17.64 -42.99 -18.19
N ALA A 136 17.05 -41.79 -18.28
CA ALA A 136 16.45 -41.31 -19.52
C ALA A 136 17.47 -41.17 -20.66
N ARG A 137 18.76 -41.00 -20.35
CA ARG A 137 19.86 -41.05 -21.34
C ARG A 137 19.96 -42.38 -22.07
N MET A 138 19.55 -43.50 -21.44
CA MET A 138 19.50 -44.82 -22.09
C MET A 138 18.38 -44.90 -23.14
N LEU A 139 17.39 -44.00 -23.06
CA LEU A 139 16.30 -43.84 -24.03
C LEU A 139 16.55 -42.66 -24.99
N GLY A 140 17.76 -42.09 -25.00
CA GLY A 140 18.15 -40.99 -25.89
C GLY A 140 17.90 -39.57 -25.35
N TYR A 141 17.34 -39.41 -24.15
CA TYR A 141 17.12 -38.10 -23.53
C TYR A 141 18.27 -37.77 -22.58
N SER A 142 19.21 -36.91 -22.98
CA SER A 142 20.39 -36.58 -22.17
C SER A 142 20.14 -35.60 -21.01
N THR A 143 19.01 -34.88 -21.04
CA THR A 143 18.66 -33.89 -20.01
C THR A 143 17.17 -33.91 -19.71
N VAL A 144 16.82 -33.45 -18.52
CA VAL A 144 15.45 -33.17 -18.07
C VAL A 144 15.38 -31.71 -17.68
N THR A 145 14.30 -31.03 -18.06
CA THR A 145 14.09 -29.61 -17.72
C THR A 145 13.05 -29.49 -16.62
N ALA A 146 13.41 -28.84 -15.52
CA ALA A 146 12.46 -28.40 -14.49
C ALA A 146 12.21 -26.89 -14.66
N ALA A 147 10.98 -26.45 -14.40
CA ALA A 147 10.65 -25.03 -14.46
C ALA A 147 9.62 -24.66 -13.39
N ALA A 148 9.72 -23.43 -12.91
CA ALA A 148 8.81 -22.80 -11.99
C ALA A 148 8.54 -21.36 -12.42
N SER A 149 7.37 -20.85 -12.07
CA SER A 149 6.98 -19.48 -12.35
C SER A 149 6.30 -18.89 -11.13
N ALA A 150 6.56 -17.62 -10.89
CA ALA A 150 5.92 -16.84 -9.86
C ALA A 150 5.51 -15.49 -10.45
N ARG A 151 4.29 -15.07 -10.17
CA ARG A 151 3.81 -13.73 -10.44
C ARG A 151 3.65 -13.02 -9.11
N ALA A 152 4.19 -11.82 -9.00
CA ALA A 152 4.00 -10.99 -7.81
C ALA A 152 3.51 -9.60 -8.23
N THR A 153 2.69 -9.00 -7.38
CA THR A 153 2.15 -7.66 -7.62
C THR A 153 2.69 -6.69 -6.57
N VAL A 154 2.82 -5.42 -6.94
CA VAL A 154 3.13 -4.35 -5.97
C VAL A 154 2.05 -4.37 -4.88
N PRO A 155 2.42 -4.41 -3.59
CA PRO A 155 1.44 -4.37 -2.52
C PRO A 155 0.68 -3.03 -2.51
N GLY A 156 -0.65 -3.11 -2.42
CA GLY A 156 -1.51 -2.01 -1.95
C GLY A 156 -2.07 -1.05 -3.01
N PRO A 157 -2.93 -0.10 -2.57
CA PRO A 157 -3.48 0.99 -3.38
C PRO A 157 -2.44 2.04 -3.74
N GLN A 158 -2.41 2.54 -4.97
CA GLN A 158 -1.56 3.70 -5.28
C GLN A 158 -2.37 4.97 -5.02
N PHE A 159 -1.98 5.76 -4.02
CA PHE A 159 -2.49 7.11 -3.85
C PHE A 159 -1.52 8.12 -4.46
N ASN A 160 -2.07 9.09 -5.18
CA ASN A 160 -1.32 10.28 -5.53
C ASN A 160 -1.18 11.16 -4.29
N GLY A 161 -0.08 11.88 -4.14
CA GLY A 161 0.24 12.62 -2.92
C GLY A 161 -0.83 13.61 -2.46
N ALA A 162 -0.78 13.97 -1.18
CA ALA A 162 -1.60 15.04 -0.65
C ALA A 162 -1.12 16.37 -1.24
N ASN A 163 -2.02 17.15 -1.84
CA ASN A 163 -1.69 18.47 -2.40
C ASN A 163 -2.06 19.61 -1.45
N TYR A 164 -2.94 19.35 -0.48
CA TYR A 164 -3.49 20.33 0.44
C TYR A 164 -3.53 19.78 1.86
N ALA A 165 -3.27 20.64 2.84
CA ALA A 165 -3.52 20.32 4.25
C ALA A 165 -5.03 20.16 4.50
N VAL A 166 -5.82 21.02 3.87
CA VAL A 166 -7.28 21.04 3.94
C VAL A 166 -7.85 21.25 2.53
N ALA A 167 -8.78 20.41 2.11
CA ALA A 167 -9.53 20.56 0.88
C ALA A 167 -11.04 20.32 1.09
N ALA A 168 -11.85 21.36 0.91
CA ALA A 168 -13.31 21.25 0.81
C ALA A 168 -13.71 21.30 -0.68
N VAL A 169 -14.05 20.15 -1.26
CA VAL A 169 -14.08 20.00 -2.73
C VAL A 169 -15.38 20.43 -3.40
N ASN A 170 -16.50 20.52 -2.66
CA ASN A 170 -17.79 21.00 -3.19
C ASN A 170 -18.43 22.11 -2.33
N GLY A 171 -17.97 22.32 -1.10
CA GLY A 171 -18.55 23.30 -0.17
C GLY A 171 -17.52 24.23 0.48
N ASP A 172 -17.92 24.81 1.60
CA ASP A 172 -17.08 25.70 2.38
C ASP A 172 -16.12 24.94 3.29
N ALA A 173 -14.99 25.58 3.61
CA ALA A 173 -14.08 25.22 4.69
C ALA A 173 -14.22 26.25 5.81
N LEU A 174 -15.30 26.11 6.61
CA LEU A 174 -15.56 26.95 7.78
C LEU A 174 -14.75 26.46 8.97
N ILE A 175 -13.93 27.34 9.53
CA ILE A 175 -13.18 27.08 10.78
C ILE A 175 -13.55 28.18 11.78
N ASN A 176 -14.60 27.91 12.57
CA ASN A 176 -15.12 28.82 13.58
C ASN A 176 -14.52 28.46 14.94
N GLY A 177 -13.38 29.06 15.29
CA GLY A 177 -12.68 28.75 16.54
C GLY A 177 -13.01 29.70 17.68
N GLY A 178 -13.63 29.23 18.76
CA GLY A 178 -14.01 30.04 19.93
C GLY A 178 -12.91 30.20 20.96
N GLY A 179 -12.13 31.28 20.92
CA GLY A 179 -11.19 31.66 21.98
C GLY A 179 -10.12 32.66 21.53
N ALA A 180 -9.28 33.13 22.47
CA ALA A 180 -8.16 34.05 22.18
C ALA A 180 -6.98 33.39 21.41
N ALA A 181 -7.07 32.09 21.14
CA ALA A 181 -6.03 31.31 20.48
C ALA A 181 -6.34 31.14 19.00
N TYR A 182 -5.36 31.44 18.14
CA TYR A 182 -5.48 31.34 16.69
C TYR A 182 -5.69 29.88 16.24
N GLN A 183 -6.57 29.70 15.26
CA GLN A 183 -6.68 28.46 14.50
C GLN A 183 -5.61 28.49 13.43
N THR A 184 -4.80 27.44 13.26
CA THR A 184 -3.67 27.49 12.31
C THR A 184 -3.74 26.33 11.32
N VAL A 185 -3.68 26.66 10.03
CA VAL A 185 -3.45 25.68 8.96
C VAL A 185 -2.05 25.93 8.42
N THR A 186 -1.15 24.94 8.50
CA THR A 186 0.27 25.17 8.17
C THR A 186 0.66 24.84 6.73
N GLY A 187 -0.27 24.35 5.92
CA GLY A 187 -0.05 23.98 4.51
C GLY A 187 -1.08 24.60 3.55
N PRO A 188 -1.01 24.24 2.26
CA PRO A 188 -1.91 24.76 1.23
C PRO A 188 -3.37 24.39 1.50
N VAL A 189 -4.29 25.26 1.08
CA VAL A 189 -5.73 25.08 1.28
C VAL A 189 -6.48 25.12 -0.04
N TYR A 190 -7.45 24.23 -0.19
CA TYR A 190 -8.45 24.27 -1.26
C TYR A 190 -9.85 24.47 -0.66
N ALA A 191 -10.61 25.42 -1.19
CA ALA A 191 -12.03 25.56 -0.86
C ALA A 191 -12.86 25.82 -2.12
N TYR A 192 -13.92 25.05 -2.33
CA TYR A 192 -14.82 25.29 -3.45
C TYR A 192 -15.69 26.54 -3.20
N GLY A 193 -16.29 26.65 -2.02
CA GLY A 193 -17.12 27.79 -1.64
C GLY A 193 -16.30 28.92 -1.03
N SER A 194 -16.03 28.85 0.27
CA SER A 194 -15.22 29.84 0.98
C SER A 194 -14.34 29.23 2.08
N PHE A 195 -13.20 29.85 2.38
CA PHE A 195 -12.29 29.46 3.46
C PHE A 195 -12.20 30.54 4.54
N GLY A 196 -12.26 30.13 5.81
CA GLY A 196 -12.05 31.01 6.97
C GLY A 196 -13.17 30.91 8.00
N ALA A 197 -13.37 31.97 8.79
CA ALA A 197 -14.38 32.03 9.84
C ALA A 197 -15.59 32.89 9.43
N ASN A 198 -16.80 32.49 9.84
CA ASN A 198 -18.03 33.19 9.45
C ASN A 198 -18.38 34.42 10.31
N ASN A 199 -17.65 34.66 11.41
CA ASN A 199 -17.88 35.78 12.31
C ASN A 199 -16.62 36.23 13.08
N SER A 200 -16.50 37.55 13.28
CA SER A 200 -15.54 38.14 14.23
C SER A 200 -15.96 37.83 15.68
N PRO A 201 -15.03 37.54 16.62
CA PRO A 201 -13.58 37.72 16.58
C PRO A 201 -12.77 36.48 16.12
N HIS A 202 -13.43 35.47 15.57
CA HIS A 202 -12.81 34.20 15.23
C HIS A 202 -12.17 34.34 13.84
N SER A 203 -10.88 34.02 13.71
CA SER A 203 -10.20 34.06 12.41
C SER A 203 -9.17 32.93 12.30
N THR A 204 -8.97 32.46 11.07
CA THR A 204 -8.01 31.39 10.77
C THR A 204 -6.68 31.98 10.32
N GLY A 205 -5.60 31.55 10.94
CA GLY A 205 -4.22 31.89 10.62
C GLY A 205 -3.59 30.91 9.64
N VAL A 206 -2.93 31.42 8.62
CA VAL A 206 -2.12 30.62 7.68
C VAL A 206 -0.74 31.26 7.55
N PRO A 207 0.38 30.56 7.82
CA PRO A 207 1.70 31.13 7.60
C PRO A 207 1.95 31.34 6.11
N SER A 208 2.66 32.39 5.70
CA SER A 208 2.93 32.63 4.26
C SER A 208 3.80 31.56 3.60
N VAL A 209 4.59 30.82 4.39
CA VAL A 209 5.41 29.68 3.98
C VAL A 209 4.86 28.43 4.62
N GLN A 210 4.86 27.32 3.88
CA GLN A 210 4.45 26.02 4.41
C GLN A 210 5.34 25.65 5.60
N THR A 211 4.73 25.26 6.72
CA THR A 211 5.43 24.71 7.87
C THR A 211 5.01 23.28 8.14
N ASN A 212 5.99 22.47 8.50
CA ASN A 212 5.85 21.07 8.83
C ASN A 212 5.13 20.88 10.18
N PHE A 213 4.85 19.63 10.56
CA PHE A 213 4.10 19.30 11.77
C PHE A 213 4.76 19.77 13.09
N ASP A 214 6.08 19.97 13.05
CA ASP A 214 6.90 20.49 14.15
C ASP A 214 7.07 22.01 14.12
N GLY A 215 6.46 22.69 13.14
CA GLY A 215 6.54 24.13 12.94
C GLY A 215 7.77 24.60 12.15
N THR A 216 8.67 23.70 11.74
CA THR A 216 9.81 24.04 10.87
C THR A 216 9.33 24.39 9.47
N THR A 217 10.02 25.28 8.76
CA THR A 217 9.68 25.62 7.37
C THR A 217 9.93 24.44 6.44
N CYS A 218 8.99 24.17 5.53
CA CYS A 218 9.17 23.13 4.53
C CYS A 218 10.40 23.41 3.66
N PRO A 219 11.14 22.37 3.26
CA PRO A 219 12.29 22.51 2.40
C PRO A 219 12.04 23.29 1.11
N GLY A 220 12.94 24.20 0.76
CA GLY A 220 12.78 25.08 -0.40
C GLY A 220 11.81 26.25 -0.15
N ASN A 221 11.30 26.39 1.08
CA ASN A 221 10.38 27.44 1.52
C ASN A 221 9.20 27.66 0.57
N PRO A 222 8.46 26.59 0.21
CA PRO A 222 7.32 26.73 -0.68
C PRO A 222 6.27 27.63 -0.02
N ALA A 223 5.74 28.57 -0.80
CA ALA A 223 4.69 29.45 -0.33
C ALA A 223 3.41 28.66 -0.04
N ASN A 224 2.72 29.04 1.03
CA ASN A 224 1.32 28.70 1.21
C ASN A 224 0.46 29.49 0.21
N HIS A 225 -0.69 28.92 -0.10
CA HIS A 225 -1.65 29.50 -1.02
C HIS A 225 -3.05 28.98 -0.70
N LEU A 226 -4.04 29.76 -1.12
CA LEU A 226 -5.45 29.36 -1.13
C LEU A 226 -5.90 29.20 -2.58
N ASP A 227 -6.32 28.00 -2.93
CA ASP A 227 -6.96 27.70 -4.20
C ASP A 227 -8.48 27.71 -4.01
N ASN A 228 -9.16 28.56 -4.78
CA ASN A 228 -10.61 28.69 -4.75
C ASN A 228 -11.24 28.06 -5.99
N GLY A 229 -12.15 27.12 -5.78
CA GLY A 229 -12.83 26.39 -6.86
C GLY A 229 -14.05 27.08 -7.46
N GLY A 230 -14.75 27.85 -6.66
CA GLY A 230 -15.96 28.57 -7.03
C GLY A 230 -15.71 30.05 -7.27
N ILE A 231 -16.62 30.87 -6.76
CA ILE A 231 -16.58 32.33 -6.88
C ILE A 231 -15.53 32.88 -5.89
N ASN A 232 -14.92 34.04 -6.17
CA ASN A 232 -13.92 34.72 -5.33
C ASN A 232 -14.47 35.17 -3.96
N ASN A 233 -14.87 34.25 -3.10
CA ASN A 233 -15.29 34.51 -1.74
C ASN A 233 -14.35 33.78 -0.79
N SER A 234 -13.59 34.55 -0.02
CA SER A 234 -12.91 34.04 1.16
C SER A 234 -13.55 34.67 2.38
N LEU A 235 -13.77 33.87 3.42
CA LEU A 235 -14.20 34.35 4.74
C LEU A 235 -13.03 35.04 5.46
N ASP A 236 -13.24 35.45 6.71
CA ASP A 236 -12.22 36.08 7.55
C ASP A 236 -11.06 35.09 7.84
N TYR A 237 -9.91 35.30 7.20
CA TYR A 237 -8.64 34.65 7.51
C TYR A 237 -7.50 35.68 7.47
N HIS A 238 -6.41 35.41 8.17
CA HIS A 238 -5.22 36.25 8.20
C HIS A 238 -3.96 35.40 8.00
N THR A 239 -2.89 36.05 7.55
CA THR A 239 -1.58 35.42 7.58
C THR A 239 -0.95 35.60 8.95
N THR A 240 -0.31 34.55 9.48
CA THR A 240 0.29 34.62 10.82
C THR A 240 1.49 35.57 10.89
N ASP A 241 2.05 35.92 9.74
CA ASP A 241 3.21 36.80 9.58
C ASP A 241 2.86 38.13 8.91
N SER A 242 1.57 38.47 8.78
CA SER A 242 1.08 39.73 8.17
C SER A 242 1.46 39.95 6.70
N ASN A 243 2.01 38.93 6.03
CA ASN A 243 2.30 38.97 4.60
C ASN A 243 1.03 38.69 3.77
N PRO A 244 0.93 39.13 2.51
CA PRO A 244 -0.19 38.74 1.67
C PRO A 244 -0.16 37.23 1.37
N MET A 245 -1.29 36.54 1.49
CA MET A 245 -1.42 35.14 1.05
C MET A 245 -1.80 35.11 -0.44
N PRO A 246 -1.06 34.39 -1.29
CA PRO A 246 -1.47 34.14 -2.67
C PRO A 246 -2.84 33.44 -2.70
N GLN A 247 -3.81 34.05 -3.40
CA GLN A 247 -5.09 33.43 -3.73
C GLN A 247 -5.13 33.11 -5.22
N ASN A 248 -5.41 31.86 -5.56
CA ASN A 248 -5.59 31.42 -6.93
C ASN A 248 -7.07 31.11 -7.16
N PRO A 249 -7.80 31.93 -7.92
CA PRO A 249 -9.21 31.67 -8.20
C PRO A 249 -9.42 30.71 -9.37
N ASN A 250 -10.61 30.11 -9.44
CA ASN A 250 -11.06 29.19 -10.51
C ASN A 250 -10.20 27.92 -10.67
N ILE A 251 -9.68 27.39 -9.57
CA ILE A 251 -8.92 26.13 -9.57
C ILE A 251 -9.88 24.95 -9.50
N ALA A 252 -9.85 24.06 -10.49
CA ALA A 252 -10.70 22.88 -10.49
C ALA A 252 -10.49 22.03 -9.23
N PRO A 253 -11.53 21.34 -8.72
CA PRO A 253 -11.39 20.49 -7.55
C PRO A 253 -10.29 19.45 -7.73
N PRO A 254 -9.51 19.16 -6.67
CA PRO A 254 -8.50 18.13 -6.71
C PRO A 254 -9.15 16.74 -6.79
N THR A 255 -9.51 16.35 -8.00
CA THR A 255 -10.14 15.06 -8.34
C THR A 255 -9.10 13.95 -8.56
N VAL A 256 -7.80 14.28 -8.48
CA VAL A 256 -6.68 13.40 -8.86
C VAL A 256 -6.49 12.17 -7.97
N TYR A 257 -7.29 12.03 -6.92
CA TYR A 257 -7.26 10.86 -6.04
C TYR A 257 -8.10 9.69 -6.59
N GLU A 258 -9.03 9.95 -7.51
CA GLU A 258 -9.88 8.90 -8.07
C GLU A 258 -9.07 7.94 -8.94
N ASN A 259 -8.90 6.70 -8.46
CA ASN A 259 -9.17 5.46 -9.21
C ASN A 259 -8.76 4.15 -8.47
N ALA A 260 -8.08 4.21 -7.32
CA ALA A 260 -7.67 2.99 -6.60
C ALA A 260 -7.82 3.10 -5.07
N ALA A 261 -8.96 2.64 -4.55
CA ALA A 261 -9.17 2.46 -3.11
C ALA A 261 -8.21 1.40 -2.54
N PRO A 262 -7.86 1.45 -1.23
CA PRO A 262 -7.18 0.36 -0.54
C PRO A 262 -7.95 -0.94 -0.71
N VAL A 263 -7.22 -2.00 -1.10
CA VAL A 263 -7.81 -3.31 -1.30
C VAL A 263 -7.75 -4.07 0.01
N PRO A 264 -8.90 -4.44 0.63
CA PRO A 264 -8.93 -5.26 1.83
C PRO A 264 -8.56 -6.71 1.53
N PRO A 265 -8.09 -7.47 2.54
CA PRO A 265 -8.08 -8.93 2.47
C PRO A 265 -9.48 -9.48 2.16
N SER A 266 -9.56 -10.62 1.47
CA SER A 266 -10.82 -11.26 1.05
C SER A 266 -11.61 -11.91 2.19
N VAL A 267 -11.15 -11.79 3.44
CA VAL A 267 -11.80 -12.33 4.63
C VAL A 267 -12.97 -11.44 5.02
N VAL A 268 -14.15 -12.03 5.25
CA VAL A 268 -15.36 -11.32 5.69
C VAL A 268 -15.69 -11.70 7.12
N TYR A 269 -15.83 -10.70 7.98
CA TYR A 269 -16.31 -10.82 9.34
C TYR A 269 -17.76 -10.35 9.44
N THR A 270 -18.59 -11.13 10.14
CA THR A 270 -19.99 -10.79 10.47
C THR A 270 -20.22 -10.66 11.98
N SER A 271 -19.16 -10.82 12.78
CA SER A 271 -19.21 -10.62 14.23
C SER A 271 -17.86 -10.18 14.78
N ALA A 272 -17.88 -9.42 15.89
CA ALA A 272 -16.67 -8.95 16.56
C ALA A 272 -15.77 -10.08 17.08
N ALA A 273 -16.36 -11.22 17.49
CA ALA A 273 -15.60 -12.36 18.00
C ALA A 273 -14.74 -13.02 16.91
N ALA A 274 -15.25 -13.07 15.67
CA ALA A 274 -14.50 -13.62 14.53
C ALA A 274 -13.44 -12.65 13.99
N ALA A 275 -13.64 -11.34 14.23
CA ALA A 275 -12.78 -10.28 13.73
C ALA A 275 -11.58 -9.98 14.64
N LYS A 276 -11.43 -10.69 15.77
CA LYS A 276 -10.35 -10.49 16.72
C LYS A 276 -9.38 -11.67 16.75
N ASP A 277 -8.10 -11.38 16.92
CA ASP A 277 -7.08 -12.40 17.16
C ASP A 277 -7.13 -12.93 18.62
N ALA A 278 -6.24 -13.87 18.93
CA ALA A 278 -6.15 -14.46 20.27
C ALA A 278 -5.78 -13.45 21.38
N SER A 279 -5.20 -12.30 21.01
CA SER A 279 -4.86 -11.21 21.91
C SER A 279 -5.99 -10.17 22.02
N GLY A 280 -7.09 -10.35 21.28
CA GLY A 280 -8.23 -9.43 21.25
C GLY A 280 -8.05 -8.22 20.32
N HIS A 281 -7.02 -8.22 19.46
CA HIS A 281 -6.78 -7.16 18.49
C HIS A 281 -7.65 -7.36 17.25
N TRP A 282 -8.12 -6.26 16.67
CA TRP A 282 -8.89 -6.31 15.43
C TRP A 282 -8.01 -6.74 14.26
N ASN A 283 -8.51 -7.65 13.43
CA ASN A 283 -7.83 -8.15 12.23
C ASN A 283 -8.30 -7.41 10.97
N PRO A 284 -7.42 -7.17 9.99
CA PRO A 284 -7.83 -6.63 8.70
C PRO A 284 -8.79 -7.55 7.95
N GLY A 285 -9.61 -6.96 7.10
CA GLY A 285 -10.62 -7.67 6.31
C GLY A 285 -11.86 -6.81 6.05
N ILE A 286 -12.94 -7.48 5.64
CA ILE A 286 -14.23 -6.88 5.33
C ILE A 286 -15.16 -7.07 6.52
N TYR A 287 -15.65 -5.98 7.09
CA TYR A 287 -16.55 -5.93 8.22
C TYR A 287 -17.97 -5.66 7.70
N ASN A 288 -18.85 -6.65 7.81
CA ASN A 288 -20.21 -6.56 7.28
C ASN A 288 -21.23 -6.42 8.41
N GLY A 289 -21.88 -5.26 8.47
CA GLY A 289 -22.93 -4.95 9.44
C GLY A 289 -22.43 -4.40 10.78
N PHE A 290 -21.12 -4.22 10.96
CA PHE A 290 -20.52 -3.64 12.16
C PHE A 290 -19.16 -3.00 11.85
N ALA A 291 -18.62 -2.23 12.80
CA ALA A 291 -17.30 -1.62 12.72
C ALA A 291 -16.41 -2.03 13.90
N PRO A 292 -15.06 -2.03 13.75
CA PRO A 292 -14.15 -2.07 14.89
C PRO A 292 -14.47 -0.96 15.89
N SER A 293 -14.47 -1.27 17.17
CA SER A 293 -14.72 -0.27 18.23
C SER A 293 -13.93 -0.60 19.50
N GLY A 294 -13.12 0.35 19.95
CA GLY A 294 -12.22 0.24 21.11
C GLY A 294 -11.11 -0.80 20.95
N GLY A 295 -10.15 -0.79 21.88
CA GLY A 295 -9.02 -1.73 21.86
C GLY A 295 -7.98 -1.39 20.80
N THR A 296 -7.30 -2.40 20.25
CA THR A 296 -6.18 -2.21 19.33
C THR A 296 -6.46 -2.81 17.93
N MET A 297 -5.96 -2.16 16.89
CA MET A 297 -6.04 -2.62 15.49
C MET A 297 -4.68 -3.11 15.02
N ASN A 298 -4.65 -4.34 14.49
CA ASN A 298 -3.48 -4.83 13.77
C ASN A 298 -3.26 -4.00 12.50
N GLY A 299 -2.02 -3.91 12.02
CA GLY A 299 -1.74 -3.22 10.77
C GLY A 299 -2.57 -3.82 9.63
N GLY A 300 -3.44 -3.02 9.00
CA GLY A 300 -4.59 -3.56 8.28
C GLY A 300 -5.30 -2.65 7.28
N VAL A 301 -5.82 -3.20 6.18
CA VAL A 301 -6.95 -2.59 5.45
C VAL A 301 -8.25 -3.16 6.02
N TYR A 302 -9.10 -2.28 6.49
CA TYR A 302 -10.40 -2.55 7.09
C TYR A 302 -11.46 -1.96 6.17
N LYS A 303 -12.15 -2.82 5.43
CA LYS A 303 -13.30 -2.37 4.64
C LYS A 303 -14.56 -2.57 5.46
N ILE A 304 -15.27 -1.49 5.74
CA ILE A 304 -16.56 -1.52 6.42
C ILE A 304 -17.63 -1.48 5.34
N ILE A 305 -18.68 -2.30 5.51
CA ILE A 305 -19.87 -2.30 4.65
C ILE A 305 -21.11 -2.55 5.49
N ASN A 306 -22.23 -1.94 5.07
CA ASN A 306 -23.55 -2.07 5.67
C ASN A 306 -23.58 -1.78 7.18
N ALA A 307 -22.64 -0.99 7.70
CA ALA A 307 -22.61 -0.65 9.12
C ALA A 307 -23.49 0.57 9.38
N SER A 308 -24.58 0.44 10.15
CA SER A 308 -25.50 1.56 10.42
C SER A 308 -24.88 2.69 11.25
N SER A 309 -23.78 2.43 11.95
CA SER A 309 -22.96 3.43 12.66
C SER A 309 -21.52 2.92 12.71
N VAL A 310 -20.56 3.82 12.49
CA VAL A 310 -19.13 3.52 12.49
C VAL A 310 -18.46 4.34 13.59
N SER A 311 -18.68 3.97 14.86
CA SER A 311 -17.98 4.61 15.99
C SER A 311 -16.79 3.77 16.41
N LEU A 312 -15.58 4.29 16.14
CA LEU A 312 -14.33 3.59 16.45
C LEU A 312 -14.03 3.59 17.95
N GLY A 313 -14.62 4.48 18.75
CA GLY A 313 -14.34 4.59 20.17
C GLY A 313 -12.85 4.83 20.47
N SER A 314 -12.38 4.39 21.64
CA SER A 314 -10.98 4.55 22.08
C SER A 314 -10.02 3.54 21.42
N ILE A 315 -10.08 3.44 20.09
CA ILE A 315 -9.26 2.50 19.32
C ILE A 315 -7.85 3.06 19.12
N THR A 316 -6.84 2.18 19.12
CA THR A 316 -5.45 2.54 18.83
C THR A 316 -4.79 1.54 17.88
N ASN A 317 -3.67 1.89 17.26
CA ASN A 317 -2.85 0.91 16.55
C ASN A 317 -2.16 -0.03 17.57
N THR A 318 -1.92 -1.30 17.21
CA THR A 318 -1.17 -2.24 18.06
C THR A 318 0.27 -1.82 18.32
N THR A 319 0.86 -1.11 17.36
CA THR A 319 2.15 -0.44 17.51
C THR A 319 1.86 1.06 17.40
N HIS A 320 2.10 1.79 18.49
CA HIS A 320 1.95 3.24 18.53
C HIS A 320 3.35 3.87 18.53
N THR A 321 3.68 4.57 17.45
CA THR A 321 4.88 5.42 17.40
C THR A 321 4.49 6.89 17.48
N PRO A 322 5.29 7.73 18.15
CA PRO A 322 5.16 9.18 18.07
C PRO A 322 5.28 9.68 16.63
N SER A 323 4.55 10.75 16.30
CA SER A 323 4.68 11.46 15.02
C SER A 323 6.15 11.75 14.65
N GLY A 324 6.58 11.31 13.46
CA GLY A 324 7.94 11.49 12.94
C GLY A 324 8.90 10.30 13.15
N ILE A 325 8.40 9.11 13.51
CA ILE A 325 9.18 7.88 13.72
C ILE A 325 8.59 6.73 12.90
N SER A 326 9.43 6.04 12.13
CA SER A 326 9.04 4.93 11.25
C SER A 326 8.39 3.75 11.97
N ASP A 327 7.28 3.27 11.43
CA ASP A 327 6.62 2.02 11.83
C ASP A 327 6.19 1.20 10.60
N PRO A 328 6.96 0.16 10.24
CA PRO A 328 6.66 -0.69 9.08
C PRO A 328 5.52 -1.70 9.31
N THR A 329 4.95 -1.79 10.52
CA THR A 329 4.03 -2.88 10.94
C THR A 329 2.66 -2.41 11.43
N GLY A 330 2.51 -1.14 11.83
CA GLY A 330 1.31 -0.60 12.46
C GLY A 330 0.35 0.19 11.56
N ALA A 331 0.60 0.28 10.25
CA ALA A 331 -0.24 1.08 9.34
C ALA A 331 -1.69 0.58 9.30
N VAL A 332 -2.67 1.49 9.24
CA VAL A 332 -4.09 1.14 9.17
C VAL A 332 -4.76 1.95 8.06
N ALA A 333 -5.56 1.29 7.22
CA ALA A 333 -6.41 1.92 6.23
C ALA A 333 -7.86 1.51 6.49
N ILE A 334 -8.76 2.48 6.62
CA ILE A 334 -10.20 2.25 6.72
C ILE A 334 -10.85 2.66 5.41
N VAL A 335 -11.59 1.73 4.82
CA VAL A 335 -12.34 1.93 3.58
C VAL A 335 -13.82 1.86 3.92
N MET A 336 -14.56 2.89 3.54
CA MET A 336 -16.00 2.98 3.72
C MET A 336 -16.67 3.18 2.37
N ASP A 337 -17.94 2.81 2.26
CA ASP A 337 -18.74 3.04 1.07
C ASP A 337 -20.12 3.62 1.39
N GLY A 338 -20.92 3.90 0.36
CA GLY A 338 -22.25 4.52 0.53
C GLY A 338 -23.27 3.69 1.32
N SER A 339 -22.95 2.45 1.73
CA SER A 339 -23.80 1.64 2.62
C SER A 339 -23.57 1.89 4.11
N ASP A 340 -22.53 2.66 4.46
CA ASP A 340 -22.14 2.90 5.85
C ASP A 340 -22.77 4.17 6.43
N GLY A 341 -23.07 4.13 7.73
CA GLY A 341 -23.55 5.26 8.52
C GLY A 341 -22.41 6.17 8.99
N GLY A 342 -22.75 7.18 9.81
CA GLY A 342 -21.79 8.20 10.24
C GLY A 342 -20.54 7.63 10.93
N LEU A 343 -19.38 8.13 10.51
CA LEU A 343 -18.07 7.82 11.04
C LEU A 343 -17.76 8.73 12.21
N ASP A 344 -17.54 8.13 13.37
CA ASP A 344 -17.11 8.81 14.59
C ASP A 344 -15.74 8.27 15.02
N ILE A 345 -14.74 9.13 14.88
CA ILE A 345 -13.35 8.90 15.29
C ILE A 345 -12.95 9.84 16.44
N SER A 346 -13.93 10.40 17.15
CA SER A 346 -13.72 11.41 18.18
C SER A 346 -12.84 10.97 19.35
N GLN A 347 -12.76 9.66 19.58
CA GLN A 347 -11.99 9.04 20.67
C GLN A 347 -10.82 8.19 20.16
N ALA A 348 -10.65 8.08 18.84
CA ALA A 348 -9.64 7.23 18.23
C ALA A 348 -8.25 7.89 18.29
N VAL A 349 -7.21 7.09 18.49
CA VAL A 349 -5.81 7.52 18.43
C VAL A 349 -5.09 6.67 17.38
N LEU A 350 -5.06 7.18 16.15
CA LEU A 350 -4.56 6.49 14.97
C LEU A 350 -3.39 7.27 14.39
N ASN A 351 -2.20 6.66 14.43
CA ASN A 351 -0.94 7.33 14.11
C ASN A 351 -0.20 6.68 12.93
N GLY A 352 0.52 7.50 12.17
CA GLY A 352 1.73 7.12 11.46
C GLY A 352 2.42 8.34 10.83
N LEU A 353 3.76 8.34 10.82
CA LEU A 353 4.62 9.24 10.01
C LEU A 353 6.02 8.64 9.77
N ASP A 354 6.47 8.62 8.50
CA ASP A 354 7.88 8.61 8.03
C ASP A 354 7.94 8.90 6.51
N ASP A 355 8.82 9.69 5.85
CA ASP A 355 9.82 10.72 6.21
C ASP A 355 9.55 11.98 5.35
N LEU A 356 10.13 13.11 5.73
CA LEU A 356 10.03 14.39 5.02
C LEU A 356 11.42 14.98 4.81
N ASN A 357 12.16 14.49 3.81
CA ASN A 357 13.38 15.16 3.39
C ASN A 357 13.37 15.61 1.91
N PRO A 358 13.88 16.82 1.62
CA PRO A 358 14.16 17.28 0.27
C PRO A 358 15.40 16.58 -0.30
N PRO A 359 15.59 16.58 -1.63
CA PRO A 359 16.65 15.81 -2.31
C PRO A 359 18.11 16.15 -2.00
N THR A 360 18.41 17.14 -1.15
CA THR A 360 19.76 17.73 -1.05
C THR A 360 20.57 17.35 0.19
N THR A 361 20.03 16.56 1.13
CA THR A 361 20.76 16.10 2.32
C THR A 361 21.46 14.77 2.05
N THR A 362 22.78 14.74 2.25
CA THR A 362 23.66 13.56 2.04
C THR A 362 23.73 12.61 3.25
N GLY A 363 22.65 12.51 4.03
CA GLY A 363 22.49 11.46 5.06
C GLY A 363 21.91 10.18 4.44
N GLN A 364 22.05 9.05 5.13
CA GLN A 364 21.37 7.80 4.74
C GLN A 364 19.86 8.08 4.57
N ARG A 365 19.31 7.80 3.37
CA ARG A 365 17.85 7.67 3.17
C ARG A 365 17.33 6.55 4.05
N ASP A 366 16.14 6.70 4.63
CA ASP A 366 15.46 5.55 5.20
C ASP A 366 14.98 4.59 4.09
N PRO A 367 15.20 3.26 4.23
CA PRO A 367 14.63 2.26 3.33
C PRO A 367 13.14 1.95 3.65
N MET A 368 12.28 2.07 2.63
CA MET A 368 10.92 1.50 2.43
C MET A 368 9.99 1.25 3.63
N GLY A 369 8.92 2.07 3.78
CA GLY A 369 7.79 1.77 4.67
C GLY A 369 6.86 2.94 5.00
N THR A 370 6.42 3.74 4.02
CA THR A 370 5.75 5.02 4.32
C THR A 370 4.21 4.91 4.39
N HIS A 371 3.63 5.59 5.39
CA HIS A 371 2.23 5.98 5.67
C HIS A 371 1.41 5.14 6.67
N ASN A 372 1.04 5.71 7.83
CA ASN A 372 0.05 6.78 8.12
C ASN A 372 -1.38 6.29 7.90
N PHE A 373 -2.25 6.56 8.88
CA PHE A 373 -3.62 6.12 8.81
C PHE A 373 -4.35 6.74 7.60
N VAL A 374 -4.98 5.89 6.77
CA VAL A 374 -5.76 6.37 5.61
C VAL A 374 -7.23 6.08 5.82
N ILE A 375 -8.08 7.10 5.68
CA ILE A 375 -9.52 6.90 5.52
C ILE A 375 -9.89 7.16 4.06
N TRP A 376 -10.57 6.20 3.45
CA TRP A 376 -11.00 6.28 2.07
C TRP A 376 -12.50 6.06 1.92
N GLY A 377 -13.16 6.96 1.20
CA GLY A 377 -14.59 6.90 0.88
C GLY A 377 -14.92 7.24 -0.57
N GLY A 378 -13.93 7.28 -1.45
CA GLY A 378 -14.14 7.52 -2.90
C GLY A 378 -14.47 6.26 -3.69
N GLY A 379 -15.07 6.41 -4.88
CA GLY A 379 -15.33 5.31 -5.82
C GLY A 379 -16.76 5.29 -6.40
N ALA A 380 -17.17 4.15 -6.98
CA ALA A 380 -18.46 4.01 -7.66
C ALA A 380 -19.68 4.08 -6.72
N ASN A 381 -19.51 3.72 -5.44
CA ASN A 381 -20.51 3.89 -4.39
C ASN A 381 -19.87 4.70 -3.24
N PRO A 382 -19.71 6.02 -3.41
CA PRO A 382 -18.91 6.82 -2.48
C PRO A 382 -19.58 6.92 -1.11
N TYR A 383 -18.76 7.03 -0.06
CA TYR A 383 -19.22 7.31 1.29
C TYR A 383 -19.73 8.74 1.39
N THR A 384 -20.96 8.90 1.87
CA THR A 384 -21.67 10.20 1.94
C THR A 384 -22.11 10.60 3.34
N ALA A 385 -22.08 9.66 4.30
CA ALA A 385 -22.43 9.97 5.68
C ALA A 385 -21.35 10.89 6.29
N GLY A 386 -21.67 11.66 7.33
CA GLY A 386 -20.71 12.60 7.91
C GLY A 386 -19.52 11.90 8.61
N VAL A 387 -18.41 12.63 8.75
CA VAL A 387 -17.30 12.26 9.63
C VAL A 387 -17.20 13.26 10.79
N THR A 388 -17.06 12.72 12.00
CA THR A 388 -16.83 13.51 13.21
C THR A 388 -15.43 13.22 13.76
N ILE A 389 -14.64 14.29 13.92
CA ILE A 389 -13.36 14.27 14.63
C ILE A 389 -13.53 15.09 15.92
N GLY A 390 -13.03 14.56 17.03
CA GLY A 390 -13.37 15.01 18.37
C GLY A 390 -12.28 15.83 19.07
N PRO A 391 -12.64 16.52 20.16
CA PRO A 391 -11.87 17.62 20.73
C PRO A 391 -10.73 17.22 21.68
N HIS A 392 -10.50 15.94 21.99
CA HIS A 392 -9.59 15.60 23.07
C HIS A 392 -8.13 16.00 22.77
N ALA A 393 -7.50 16.73 23.70
CA ALA A 393 -6.10 17.16 23.62
C ALA A 393 -5.05 16.02 23.49
N GLY A 394 -5.49 14.75 23.46
CA GLY A 394 -4.67 13.57 23.22
C GLY A 394 -4.96 12.84 21.90
N THR A 395 -5.87 13.33 21.05
CA THR A 395 -6.00 12.81 19.68
C THR A 395 -4.80 13.29 18.86
N ASP A 396 -3.73 12.50 18.86
CA ASP A 396 -2.75 12.51 17.78
C ASP A 396 -3.39 11.73 16.64
N MET A 397 -3.87 12.44 15.62
CA MET A 397 -4.38 11.84 14.41
C MET A 397 -3.48 12.26 13.27
N SER A 398 -2.80 11.30 12.67
CA SER A 398 -1.87 11.56 11.58
C SER A 398 -2.14 10.70 10.35
N GLY A 399 -2.25 11.35 9.19
CA GLY A 399 -2.40 10.67 7.91
C GLY A 399 -3.27 11.40 6.89
N ILE A 400 -3.99 10.63 6.08
CA ILE A 400 -4.76 11.15 4.95
C ILE A 400 -6.22 10.72 5.10
N ILE A 401 -7.10 11.71 5.18
CA ILE A 401 -8.55 11.49 5.15
C ILE A 401 -9.04 11.93 3.78
N TYR A 402 -9.54 10.98 2.99
CA TYR A 402 -10.12 11.22 1.66
C TYR A 402 -11.58 10.77 1.61
N LEU A 403 -12.48 11.72 1.84
CA LEU A 403 -13.93 11.53 1.86
C LEU A 403 -14.62 12.63 1.04
N PRO A 404 -14.39 12.70 -0.29
CA PRO A 404 -14.78 13.84 -1.15
C PRO A 404 -16.29 14.07 -1.27
N LYS A 405 -17.11 13.14 -0.77
CA LYS A 405 -18.59 13.20 -0.77
C LYS A 405 -19.18 13.21 0.65
N SER A 406 -18.33 13.25 1.68
CA SER A 406 -18.73 13.32 3.09
C SER A 406 -18.52 14.72 3.63
N PRO A 407 -19.49 15.30 4.35
CA PRO A 407 -19.23 16.47 5.17
C PRO A 407 -18.34 16.07 6.37
N TYR A 408 -17.48 16.99 6.78
CA TYR A 408 -16.72 16.90 8.02
C TYR A 408 -17.25 17.92 9.02
N VAL A 409 -17.49 17.45 10.26
CA VAL A 409 -17.93 18.28 11.37
C VAL A 409 -17.07 17.99 12.60
N SER A 410 -16.56 19.04 13.23
CA SER A 410 -15.91 18.94 14.54
C SER A 410 -16.59 19.86 15.53
N ASP A 411 -17.19 19.29 16.57
CA ASP A 411 -17.87 20.01 17.65
C ASP A 411 -17.12 19.81 18.98
N GLY A 412 -16.67 20.90 19.64
CA GLY A 412 -16.13 20.76 21.00
C GLY A 412 -15.48 21.98 21.67
N ASN A 413 -15.25 21.85 22.98
CA ASN A 413 -14.57 22.83 23.85
C ASN A 413 -13.04 22.67 23.87
N SER A 414 -12.50 21.66 23.22
CA SER A 414 -11.07 21.37 23.11
C SER A 414 -10.75 21.14 21.64
N SER A 415 -9.52 21.36 21.24
CA SER A 415 -9.23 21.57 19.83
C SER A 415 -8.67 20.33 19.17
N PRO A 416 -9.27 19.83 18.07
CA PRO A 416 -8.64 18.79 17.28
C PRO A 416 -7.29 19.29 16.74
N SER A 417 -6.25 18.48 16.90
CA SER A 417 -4.98 18.62 16.20
C SER A 417 -4.90 17.47 15.21
N PHE A 418 -4.84 17.79 13.92
CA PHE A 418 -4.70 16.79 12.86
C PHE A 418 -3.42 17.04 12.08
N THR A 419 -2.63 15.99 11.88
CA THR A 419 -1.35 16.06 11.18
C THR A 419 -1.43 15.33 9.84
N GLY A 420 -1.51 16.07 8.74
CA GLY A 420 -1.50 15.50 7.39
C GLY A 420 -2.45 16.22 6.44
N SER A 421 -3.27 15.44 5.71
CA SER A 421 -4.21 15.98 4.72
C SER A 421 -5.66 15.53 4.97
N VAL A 422 -6.58 16.50 4.92
CA VAL A 422 -8.03 16.27 5.01
C VAL A 422 -8.70 16.74 3.74
N ILE A 423 -9.38 15.84 3.03
CA ILE A 423 -10.10 16.10 1.78
C ILE A 423 -11.53 15.61 1.95
N VAL A 424 -12.48 16.55 1.94
CA VAL A 424 -13.88 16.33 2.30
C VAL A 424 -14.81 17.10 1.36
N ASP A 425 -16.10 16.77 1.37
CA ASP A 425 -17.11 17.49 0.57
C ASP A 425 -17.23 18.95 1.01
N SER A 426 -17.42 19.13 2.32
CA SER A 426 -17.48 20.39 3.04
C SER A 426 -16.89 20.20 4.43
N MET A 427 -16.42 21.28 5.05
CA MET A 427 -15.77 21.25 6.35
C MET A 427 -16.36 22.33 7.23
N THR A 428 -16.81 21.93 8.42
CA THR A 428 -17.24 22.86 9.47
C THR A 428 -16.59 22.48 10.79
N VAL A 429 -15.80 23.40 11.34
CA VAL A 429 -15.26 23.29 12.69
C VAL A 429 -15.95 24.30 13.61
N HIS A 430 -16.49 23.80 14.72
CA HIS A 430 -17.10 24.58 15.79
C HIS A 430 -16.25 24.42 17.07
N GLY A 431 -15.47 25.45 17.38
CA GLY A 431 -14.72 25.57 18.64
C GLY A 431 -15.47 26.46 19.63
N GLY A 432 -15.64 26.01 20.87
CA GLY A 432 -16.25 26.80 21.96
C GLY A 432 -15.31 27.15 23.12
N GLY A 433 -14.05 26.70 23.09
CA GLY A 433 -13.11 26.85 24.22
C GLY A 433 -11.69 27.25 23.82
N ASN A 434 -10.88 27.66 24.81
CA ASN A 434 -9.53 28.25 24.69
C ASN A 434 -8.45 27.38 24.00
N GLY A 435 -8.78 26.25 23.38
CA GLY A 435 -7.83 25.39 22.68
C GLY A 435 -7.45 25.94 21.30
N GLN A 436 -6.25 25.58 20.82
CA GLN A 436 -5.79 25.82 19.45
C GLN A 436 -6.16 24.65 18.53
N GLN A 437 -6.97 24.87 17.49
CA GLN A 437 -7.17 23.87 16.43
C GLN A 437 -6.07 24.06 15.41
N VAL A 438 -5.33 22.99 15.13
CA VAL A 438 -4.17 23.04 14.26
C VAL A 438 -4.27 21.93 13.23
N PHE A 439 -4.42 22.32 11.96
CA PHE A 439 -4.21 21.43 10.83
C PHE A 439 -2.74 21.54 10.45
N LYS A 440 -1.97 20.58 10.95
CA LYS A 440 -0.53 20.49 10.77
C LYS A 440 -0.24 19.80 9.45
N TRP A 441 0.40 20.53 8.54
CA TRP A 441 0.90 20.03 7.28
C TRP A 441 2.14 19.18 7.46
N VAL A 442 2.30 18.22 6.55
CA VAL A 442 3.44 17.33 6.46
C VAL A 442 4.01 17.58 5.06
N CYS A 443 5.21 18.18 4.95
CA CYS A 443 5.75 18.76 3.71
C CYS A 443 5.60 17.90 2.44
N GLY A 444 6.53 17.08 1.94
CA GLY A 444 6.24 16.14 0.84
C GLY A 444 5.31 14.97 1.19
N LEU A 445 4.16 15.20 1.85
CA LEU A 445 3.20 14.14 2.21
C LEU A 445 2.68 13.44 0.96
N ASN A 446 3.17 12.24 0.75
CA ASN A 446 2.62 11.31 -0.22
C ASN A 446 1.84 10.21 0.50
N ALA A 447 1.07 9.40 -0.22
CA ALA A 447 0.61 8.12 0.29
C ALA A 447 1.17 7.02 -0.62
N VAL A 448 2.36 6.53 -0.29
CA VAL A 448 2.88 5.28 -0.84
C VAL A 448 2.18 4.11 -0.13
N ALA A 449 1.50 3.23 -0.85
CA ALA A 449 1.18 1.92 -0.28
C ALA A 449 2.35 0.96 -0.46
N GLY A 450 2.59 0.11 0.53
CA GLY A 450 3.68 -0.86 0.40
C GLY A 450 3.86 -1.93 1.48
N GLN A 451 3.20 -1.90 2.64
CA GLN A 451 3.32 -2.99 3.64
C GLN A 451 2.06 -3.10 4.51
N PRO A 452 1.49 -4.30 4.78
CA PRO A 452 1.29 -5.46 3.92
C PRO A 452 -0.22 -5.77 3.78
N TYR A 453 -0.81 -5.73 2.57
CA TYR A 453 -2.23 -6.12 2.38
C TYR A 453 -2.47 -7.06 1.21
N ASP A 454 -1.64 -8.11 1.09
CA ASP A 454 -1.55 -9.02 -0.07
C ASP A 454 -1.07 -8.34 -1.37
N GLY A 455 0.18 -7.85 -1.34
CA GLY A 455 1.07 -8.06 -2.46
C GLY A 455 1.71 -9.43 -2.27
N GLY A 456 1.10 -10.44 -2.87
CA GLY A 456 1.48 -11.84 -2.72
C GLY A 456 1.74 -12.48 -4.08
N LEU A 457 2.17 -13.73 -4.03
CA LEU A 457 2.23 -14.59 -5.21
C LEU A 457 0.83 -14.73 -5.78
N VAL A 458 0.62 -14.22 -6.98
CA VAL A 458 -0.59 -14.49 -7.75
C VAL A 458 -0.33 -15.79 -8.50
N ARG A 459 -1.04 -16.86 -8.15
CA ARG A 459 -0.91 -18.15 -8.84
C ARG A 459 -1.74 -18.19 -10.11
#